data_AF-A0A3B0RU05-F1
#
_entry.id   AF-A0A3B0RU05-F1
#
_cell.length_a   1.000
_cell.length_b   1.000
_cell.length_c   1.000
_cell.angle_alpha   90.00
_cell.angle_beta   90.00
_cell.angle_gamma   90.00
#
_symmetry.space_group_name_H-M   'P 1'
#
loop_
_entity.id
_entity.type
_entity.pdbx_description
1 polymer ?
#
loop_
_entity_poly.entity_id
_entity_poly.type
_entity_poly.pdbx_seq_one_letter_code
_entity_poly.pdbx_strand_id
1 'polypeptide(L)'
;MLAGFIGNRRFLFRPILTICVLAGLAMLISLGTWQLKRLDWKQGLITKIEARAEAPPMALEEAIARADAGEDMEYAPVRVRGRVQPEFEARLFGS
;
A
#
# COMPACT_ATOMS: atom_id res chain seq x y z
N MET A 1 -6.70 -22.57 -68.99
CA MET A 1 -7.23 -23.82 -68.42
C MET A 1 -6.18 -24.37 -67.47
N LEU A 2 -6.41 -24.18 -66.16
CA LEU A 2 -6.02 -24.96 -64.96
C LEU A 2 -4.58 -25.53 -64.87
N ALA A 3 -3.85 -25.54 -63.76
CA ALA A 3 -4.20 -25.50 -62.34
C ALA A 3 -2.93 -25.01 -61.59
N GLY A 4 -3.06 -24.21 -60.55
CA GLY A 4 -3.13 -24.79 -59.22
C GLY A 4 -2.05 -24.14 -58.36
N PHE A 5 -2.38 -22.95 -57.85
CA PHE A 5 -1.66 -22.31 -56.75
C PHE A 5 -1.68 -23.30 -55.58
N ILE A 6 -0.59 -24.08 -55.43
CA ILE A 6 -0.34 -24.86 -54.21
C ILE A 6 0.00 -23.81 -53.14
N GLY A 7 -1.04 -23.16 -52.66
CA GLY A 7 -1.02 -22.32 -51.48
C GLY A 7 -0.60 -23.23 -50.36
N ASN A 8 0.67 -23.11 -49.99
CA ASN A 8 1.30 -23.79 -48.88
C ASN A 8 0.53 -23.44 -47.60
N ARG A 9 -0.55 -24.19 -47.32
CA ARG A 9 -1.19 -24.21 -46.00
C ARG A 9 -0.24 -24.98 -45.09
N ARG A 10 0.90 -24.34 -44.81
CA ARG A 10 1.74 -24.71 -43.68
C ARG A 10 0.78 -24.65 -42.51
N PHE A 11 0.53 -25.79 -41.87
CA PHE A 11 -0.04 -25.81 -40.54
C PHE A 11 0.80 -24.84 -39.71
N LEU A 12 0.29 -23.63 -39.55
CA LEU A 12 0.88 -22.56 -38.77
C LEU A 12 0.65 -22.97 -37.31
N PHE A 13 1.35 -24.02 -36.85
CA PHE A 13 1.74 -24.11 -35.46
C PHE A 13 2.48 -22.80 -35.20
N ARG A 14 1.78 -21.81 -34.66
CA ARG A 14 2.32 -20.50 -34.27
C ARG A 14 2.57 -20.59 -32.77
N PRO A 15 3.62 -21.31 -32.31
CA PRO A 15 3.96 -21.36 -30.90
C PRO A 15 4.16 -19.95 -30.33
N ILE A 16 4.51 -18.98 -31.19
CA ILE A 16 4.63 -17.57 -30.88
C ILE A 16 3.36 -17.00 -30.23
N LEU A 17 2.16 -17.30 -30.75
CA LEU A 17 0.91 -16.78 -30.17
C LEU A 17 0.66 -17.37 -28.78
N THR A 18 0.89 -18.67 -28.63
CA THR A 18 0.77 -19.37 -27.34
C THR A 18 1.75 -18.80 -26.32
N ILE A 19 3.00 -18.56 -26.71
CA ILE A 19 4.02 -17.94 -25.85
C ILE A 19 3.62 -16.53 -25.45
N CYS A 20 3.12 -15.70 -26.38
CA CYS A 20 2.66 -14.35 -26.07
C CYS A 20 1.49 -14.36 -25.06
N VAL A 21 0.52 -15.27 -25.21
CA VAL A 21 -0.60 -15.40 -24.28
C VAL A 21 -0.11 -15.85 -22.90
N LEU A 22 0.80 -16.83 -22.83
CA LEU A 22 1.37 -17.29 -21.55
C LEU A 22 2.18 -16.20 -20.86
N ALA A 23 2.98 -15.44 -21.62
CA ALA A 23 3.73 -14.31 -21.08
C ALA A 23 2.80 -13.21 -20.54
N GLY A 24 1.74 -12.86 -21.29
CA GLY A 24 0.73 -11.92 -20.85
C GLY A 24 0.02 -12.40 -19.58
N LEU A 25 -0.40 -13.67 -19.55
CA LEU A 25 -1.04 -14.28 -18.38
C LEU A 25 -0.13 -14.25 -17.14
N ALA A 26 1.14 -14.64 -17.29
CA ALA A 26 2.11 -14.59 -16.21
C ALA A 26 2.30 -13.16 -15.67
N MET A 27 2.35 -12.17 -16.57
CA MET A 27 2.44 -10.76 -16.21
C MET A 27 1.20 -10.28 -15.44
N LEU A 28 0.00 -10.64 -15.90
CA LEU A 28 -1.26 -10.31 -15.21
C LEU A 28 -1.32 -10.94 -13.81
N ILE A 29 -0.94 -12.21 -13.66
CA ILE A 29 -0.91 -12.90 -12.37
C ILE A 29 0.11 -12.25 -11.43
N SER A 30 1.31 -11.96 -11.93
CA SER A 30 2.35 -11.29 -11.13
C SER A 30 1.90 -9.91 -10.68
N LEU A 31 1.25 -9.15 -11.56
CA LEU A 31 0.75 -7.82 -11.25
C LEU A 31 -0.40 -7.87 -10.24
N GLY A 32 -1.36 -8.78 -10.42
CA GLY A 32 -2.46 -8.99 -9.48
C GLY A 32 -1.95 -9.41 -8.10
N THR A 33 -0.97 -10.32 -8.06
CA THR A 33 -0.33 -10.73 -6.80
C THR A 33 0.37 -9.55 -6.11
N TRP A 34 1.06 -8.69 -6.86
CA TRP A 34 1.68 -7.48 -6.32
C TRP A 34 0.66 -6.49 -5.77
N GLN A 35 -0.45 -6.28 -6.49
CA GLN A 35 -1.55 -5.42 -6.03
C GLN A 35 -2.14 -5.91 -4.71
N LEU A 36 -2.41 -7.21 -4.59
CA LEU A 36 -2.91 -7.81 -3.35
C LEU A 36 -1.93 -7.65 -2.19
N LYS A 37 -0.64 -7.94 -2.41
CA LYS A 37 0.42 -7.71 -1.41
C LYS A 37 0.51 -6.24 -0.99
N ARG A 38 0.33 -5.31 -1.93
CA ARG A 38 0.39 -3.88 -1.65
C ARG A 38 -0.83 -3.41 -0.86
N LEU A 39 -2.01 -3.95 -1.15
CA LEU A 39 -3.22 -3.72 -0.39
C LEU A 39 -3.05 -4.23 1.04
N ASP A 40 -2.57 -5.46 1.21
CA ASP A 40 -2.35 -6.07 2.52
C ASP A 40 -1.36 -5.26 3.38
N TRP A 41 -0.24 -4.83 2.79
CA TRP A 41 0.70 -3.93 3.49
C TRP A 41 0.03 -2.63 3.95
N LYS A 42 -0.74 -1.97 3.06
CA LYS A 42 -1.44 -0.74 3.43
C LYS A 42 -2.48 -0.99 4.53
N GLN A 43 -3.24 -2.08 4.43
CA GLN A 43 -4.25 -2.42 5.42
C GLN A 43 -3.63 -2.74 6.78
N GLY A 44 -2.53 -3.50 6.81
CA GLY A 44 -1.79 -3.79 8.03
C GLY A 44 -1.19 -2.54 8.68
N LEU A 45 -0.79 -1.54 7.89
CA LEU A 45 -0.39 -0.23 8.43
C LEU A 45 -1.58 0.50 9.06
N ILE A 46 -2.73 0.54 8.40
CA ILE A 46 -3.95 1.20 8.92
C ILE A 46 -4.37 0.54 10.23
N THR A 47 -4.47 -0.79 10.27
CA THR A 47 -4.85 -1.52 11.49
C THR A 47 -3.87 -1.28 12.64
N LYS A 48 -2.57 -1.17 12.37
CA LYS A 48 -1.57 -0.82 13.40
C LYS A 48 -1.78 0.60 13.94
N ILE A 49 -2.07 1.55 13.05
CA ILE A 49 -2.33 2.94 13.45
C ILE A 49 -3.63 3.02 14.24
N GLU A 50 -4.71 2.38 13.78
CA GLU A 50 -6.01 2.34 14.47
C GLU A 50 -5.87 1.68 15.85
N ALA A 51 -5.19 0.54 15.95
CA ALA A 51 -4.96 -0.14 17.23
C ALA A 51 -4.13 0.71 18.22
N ARG A 52 -3.16 1.50 17.72
CA ARG A 52 -2.40 2.45 18.57
C ARG A 52 -3.22 3.70 18.91
N ALA A 53 -4.11 4.15 18.01
CA ALA A 53 -4.96 5.32 18.21
C ALA A 53 -6.13 5.07 19.18
N GLU A 54 -6.66 3.84 19.25
CA GLU A 54 -7.70 3.45 20.20
C GLU A 54 -7.18 3.26 21.64
N ALA A 55 -5.86 3.28 21.84
CA ALA A 55 -5.30 3.26 23.19
C ALA A 55 -5.76 4.49 23.98
N PRO A 56 -6.13 4.34 25.27
CA PRO A 56 -6.57 5.47 26.09
C PRO A 56 -5.46 6.54 26.14
N PRO A 57 -5.76 7.80 25.81
CA PRO A 57 -4.75 8.85 25.74
C PRO A 57 -4.14 9.09 27.12
N MET A 58 -2.82 8.99 27.21
CA MET A 58 -2.07 9.19 28.45
C MET A 58 -1.55 10.62 28.58
N ALA A 59 -1.19 11.04 29.79
CA ALA A 59 -0.57 12.36 29.98
C ALA A 59 0.79 12.41 29.26
N LEU A 60 1.16 13.57 28.73
CA LEU A 60 2.43 13.74 28.01
C LEU A 60 3.63 13.35 28.89
N GLU A 61 3.57 13.69 30.17
CA GLU A 61 4.61 13.37 31.16
C GLU A 61 4.75 11.85 31.36
N GLU A 62 3.64 11.12 31.32
CA GLU A 62 3.61 9.65 31.43
C GLU A 62 4.18 8.99 30.17
N ALA A 63 3.90 9.55 28.99
CA ALA A 63 4.45 9.06 27.73
C ALA A 63 5.97 9.29 27.63
N ILE A 64 6.46 10.45 28.09
CA ILE A 64 7.90 10.74 28.14
C ILE A 64 8.61 9.76 29.09
N ALA A 65 8.03 9.52 30.27
CA ALA A 65 8.59 8.57 31.23
C ALA A 65 8.66 7.13 30.68
N ARG A 66 7.66 6.69 29.91
CA ARG A 66 7.68 5.37 29.25
C ARG A 66 8.65 5.32 28.05
N ALA A 67 8.77 6.39 27.29
CA ALA A 67 9.76 6.49 26.22
C ALA A 67 11.19 6.43 26.77
N ASP A 68 11.47 7.14 27.87
CA ASP A 68 12.76 7.09 28.58
C ASP A 68 13.04 5.72 29.20
N ALA A 69 11.98 4.97 29.57
CA ALA A 69 12.08 3.58 30.02
C ALA A 69 12.36 2.58 28.87
N GLY A 70 12.42 3.04 27.61
CA GLY A 70 12.74 2.24 26.44
C GLY A 70 11.53 1.61 25.74
N GLU A 71 10.31 2.03 26.06
CA GLU A 71 9.11 1.59 25.34
C GLU A 71 8.95 2.31 23.99
N ASP A 72 8.57 1.57 22.94
CA ASP A 72 8.25 2.13 21.62
C ASP A 72 6.93 2.93 21.68
N MET A 73 7.05 4.22 21.99
CA MET A 73 5.96 5.19 22.07
C MET A 73 5.61 5.84 20.71
N GLU A 74 6.13 5.32 19.59
CA GLU A 74 5.79 5.85 18.27
C GLU A 74 4.28 5.72 18.03
N TYR A 75 3.59 6.85 17.81
CA TYR A 75 2.13 6.96 17.67
C TYR A 75 1.29 6.76 18.95
N ALA A 76 1.87 6.83 20.15
CA ALA A 76 1.09 6.79 21.39
C ALA A 76 0.20 8.05 21.51
N PRO A 77 -1.12 7.90 21.75
CA PRO A 77 -2.02 9.03 21.91
C PRO A 77 -1.73 9.74 23.24
N VAL A 78 -1.33 11.02 23.16
CA VAL A 78 -1.00 11.84 24.33
C VAL A 78 -1.96 13.01 24.48
N ARG A 79 -2.35 13.31 25.72
CA ARG A 79 -3.12 14.51 26.06
C ARG A 79 -2.18 15.59 26.57
N VAL A 80 -2.14 16.72 25.86
CA VAL A 80 -1.34 17.89 26.25
C VAL A 80 -2.27 19.02 26.68
N ARG A 81 -1.93 19.70 27.78
CA ARG A 81 -2.63 20.91 28.23
C ARG A 81 -1.68 22.10 28.11
N GLY A 82 -1.94 22.98 27.15
CA GLY A 82 -1.17 24.20 26.93
C GLY A 82 -2.04 25.45 26.95
N ARG A 83 -1.41 26.62 27.07
CA ARG A 83 -2.06 27.91 26.83
C ARG A 83 -1.61 28.41 25.46
N VAL A 84 -2.55 28.80 24.60
CA VAL A 84 -2.21 29.42 23.31
C VAL A 84 -1.56 30.77 23.61
N GLN A 85 -0.35 30.95 23.09
CA GLN A 85 0.39 32.19 23.18
C GLN A 85 0.06 33.05 21.95
N PRO A 86 -0.46 34.28 22.11
CA PRO A 86 -0.95 35.13 21.01
C PRO A 86 0.05 35.37 19.88
N GLU A 87 1.35 35.33 20.20
CA GLU A 87 2.44 35.56 19.25
C GLU A 87 2.68 34.40 18.25
N PHE A 88 2.10 33.22 18.49
CA PHE A 88 2.23 32.04 17.62
C PHE A 88 0.89 31.59 17.01
N GLU A 89 -0.10 32.49 16.91
CA GLU A 89 -1.40 32.19 16.32
C GLU A 89 -1.28 31.93 14.80
N ALA A 90 -1.16 30.66 14.41
CA ALA A 90 -1.26 30.22 13.02
C ALA A 90 -2.72 29.83 12.72
N ARG A 91 -3.38 30.61 11.85
CA ARG A 91 -4.78 30.38 11.46
C ARG A 91 -4.85 29.21 10.47
N LEU A 92 -5.11 28.00 10.96
CA LEU A 92 -5.31 26.81 10.12
C LEU A 92 -6.74 26.82 9.54
N PHE A 93 -6.86 27.08 8.24
CA PHE A 93 -8.10 26.87 7.50
C PHE A 93 -8.15 25.41 7.02
N GLY A 94 -8.95 24.58 7.68
CA GLY A 94 -9.27 23.22 7.21
C GLY A 94 -10.54 23.24 6.36
N SER A 95 -10.52 22.54 5.23
CA SER A 95 -11.65 22.31 4.31
C SER A 95 -12.48 21.10 4.72
#